data_AF-A0A0D8Y6N1-F1
#
_entry.id   AF-A0A0D8Y6N1-F1
#
_cell.length_a   1.000
_cell.length_b   1.000
_cell.length_c   1.000
_cell.angle_alpha   90.00
_cell.angle_beta   90.00
_cell.angle_gamma   90.00
#
_symmetry.space_group_name_H-M   'P 1'
#
loop_
_entity.id
_entity.type
_entity.pdbx_description
1 polymer ?
#
loop_
_entity_poly.entity_id
_entity_poly.type
_entity_poly.pdbx_seq_one_letter_code
_entity_poly.pdbx_strand_id
1 'polypeptide(L)'
;MAVLSPLSILWAAVKAYSWGRRSGKATLLDTTTLLQFLLYVSSVLADVFFVVITAMSCWITFAYKLQTYPFYSILNDDQEWTMMAYLIVTLFLKFISLIHTTIHMILQEIFFIDWERSQIIEDNQQMQPISRDVQKDRKELPVVVWRKYLVANEWAELTCVRATSVSFQLLVVLLVLEAFHFMKFSIVQPGFGDGTYV
;
A
#
# COMPACT_ATOMS: atom_id res chain seq x y z
N MET A 1 -0.42 -12.75 18.69
CA MET A 1 -0.17 -11.30 18.87
C MET A 1 1.20 -11.02 19.47
N ALA A 2 1.53 -11.54 20.67
CA ALA A 2 2.73 -11.17 21.43
C ALA A 2 4.07 -11.28 20.68
N VAL A 3 4.24 -12.24 19.75
CA VAL A 3 5.48 -12.41 18.98
C VAL A 3 5.49 -11.58 17.68
N LEU A 4 4.32 -11.37 17.07
CA LEU A 4 4.22 -10.65 15.79
C LEU A 4 4.26 -9.13 15.98
N SER A 5 3.80 -8.62 17.12
CA SER A 5 3.87 -7.19 17.47
C SER A 5 5.30 -6.62 17.58
N PRO A 6 6.28 -7.25 18.24
CA PRO A 6 7.66 -6.74 18.23
C PRO A 6 8.30 -6.85 16.84
N LEU A 7 7.99 -7.91 16.09
CA LEU A 7 8.48 -8.08 14.72
C LEU A 7 7.92 -7.00 13.78
N SER A 8 6.65 -6.61 13.95
CA SER A 8 6.04 -5.52 13.17
C SER A 8 6.65 -4.16 13.46
N ILE A 9 7.04 -3.90 14.71
CA ILE A 9 7.76 -2.69 15.11
C ILE A 9 9.15 -2.65 14.46
N LEU A 10 9.89 -3.76 14.48
CA LEU A 10 11.19 -3.85 13.80
C LEU A 10 11.06 -3.62 12.29
N TRP A 11 10.04 -4.23 11.67
CA TRP A 11 9.76 -4.03 10.26
C TRP A 11 9.40 -2.58 9.92
N ALA A 12 8.58 -1.93 10.76
CA ALA A 12 8.25 -0.52 10.63
C ALA A 12 9.49 0.38 10.80
N ALA A 13 10.42 0.02 11.68
CA ALA A 13 11.69 0.72 11.84
C ALA A 13 12.56 0.64 10.58
N VAL A 14 12.65 -0.55 9.96
CA VAL A 14 13.35 -0.73 8.67
C VAL A 14 12.70 0.12 7.57
N LYS A 15 11.36 0.17 7.50
CA LYS A 15 10.64 1.03 6.55
C LYS A 15 10.94 2.52 6.77
N ALA A 16 10.86 2.98 8.02
CA ALA A 16 11.14 4.36 8.38
C ALA A 16 12.60 4.75 8.08
N TYR A 17 13.54 3.85 8.38
CA TYR A 17 14.95 4.03 8.04
C TYR A 17 15.18 4.12 6.52
N SER A 18 14.59 3.19 5.75
CA SER A 18 14.70 3.22 4.29
C SER A 18 14.08 4.49 3.70
N TRP A 19 12.97 4.98 4.25
CA TRP A 19 12.36 6.24 3.83
C TRP A 19 13.29 7.43 4.14
N GLY A 20 13.80 7.52 5.38
CA GLY A 20 14.71 8.59 5.80
C GLY A 20 15.97 8.68 4.93
N ARG A 21 16.53 7.53 4.54
CA ARG A 21 17.66 7.46 3.60
C ARG A 21 17.31 8.00 2.21
N ARG A 22 16.12 7.71 1.69
CA ARG A 22 15.66 8.21 0.37
C ARG A 22 15.36 9.69 0.39
N SER A 23 14.89 10.23 1.51
CA SER A 23 14.62 11.66 1.69
C SER A 23 15.88 12.52 1.86
N GLY A 24 17.09 11.93 1.83
CA GLY A 24 18.36 12.67 1.88
C GLY A 24 18.61 13.41 3.20
N LYS A 25 17.91 13.05 4.29
CA LYS A 25 18.05 13.73 5.57
C LYS A 25 19.33 13.30 6.28
N ALA A 26 20.17 14.28 6.62
CA ALA A 26 21.48 14.06 7.25
C ALA A 26 21.37 13.55 8.70
N THR A 27 20.27 13.87 9.40
CA THR A 27 20.05 13.51 10.80
C THR A 27 18.99 12.41 10.91
N LEU A 28 19.35 11.29 11.54
CA LEU A 28 18.46 10.14 11.73
C LEU A 28 17.35 10.38 12.78
N LEU A 29 17.51 11.38 13.65
CA LEU A 29 16.59 11.75 14.73
C LEU A 29 15.97 13.12 14.48
N ASP A 30 15.24 13.25 13.39
CA ASP A 30 14.39 14.42 13.12
C ASP A 30 12.94 14.13 13.55
N THR A 31 12.22 15.12 14.07
CA THR A 31 10.80 15.01 14.48
C THR A 31 9.95 14.43 13.35
N THR A 32 10.27 14.76 12.11
CA THR A 32 9.58 14.22 10.93
C THR A 32 9.81 12.73 10.73
N THR A 33 11.03 12.22 11.00
CA THR A 33 11.36 10.80 10.89
C THR A 33 10.66 9.99 11.98
N LEU A 34 10.50 10.57 13.18
CA LEU A 34 9.72 9.97 14.27
C LEU A 34 8.23 9.88 13.92
N LEU A 35 7.65 10.94 13.34
CA LEU A 35 6.26 10.92 12.90
C LEU A 35 6.02 9.87 11.82
N GLN A 36 6.93 9.77 10.83
CA GLN A 36 6.84 8.76 9.77
C GLN A 36 6.97 7.35 10.34
N PHE A 37 7.86 7.13 11.30
CA PHE A 37 7.96 5.86 12.00
C PHE A 37 6.64 5.46 12.68
N LEU A 38 6.00 6.38 13.42
CA LEU A 38 4.69 6.11 14.05
C LEU A 38 3.61 5.74 13.04
N LEU A 39 3.56 6.41 11.89
CA LEU A 39 2.61 6.11 10.81
C LEU A 39 2.90 4.75 10.14
N TYR A 40 4.17 4.38 10.01
CA TYR A 40 4.53 3.04 9.53
C TYR A 40 4.21 1.95 10.55
N VAL A 41 4.40 2.20 11.84
CA VAL A 41 4.02 1.26 12.91
C VAL A 41 2.53 1.02 12.90
N SER A 42 1.70 2.08 12.83
CA SER A 42 0.24 1.93 12.80
C SER A 42 -0.22 1.09 11.59
N SER A 43 0.38 1.32 10.42
CA SER A 43 0.11 0.56 9.20
C SER A 43 0.42 -0.93 9.34
N VAL A 44 1.64 -1.28 9.74
CA VAL A 44 2.07 -2.68 9.85
C VAL A 44 1.33 -3.39 10.99
N LEU A 45 1.07 -2.69 12.10
CA LEU A 45 0.35 -3.27 13.24
C LEU A 45 -1.12 -3.57 12.88
N ALA A 46 -1.78 -2.69 12.12
CA ALA A 46 -3.12 -2.95 11.60
C ALA A 46 -3.16 -4.20 10.72
N ASP A 47 -2.19 -4.37 9.81
CA ASP A 47 -2.13 -5.55 8.94
C ASP A 47 -1.93 -6.85 9.73
N VAL A 48 -1.04 -6.83 10.72
CA VAL A 48 -0.80 -7.98 11.60
C VAL A 48 -2.06 -8.32 12.39
N PHE A 49 -2.73 -7.33 12.98
CA PHE A 49 -3.96 -7.57 13.72
C PHE A 49 -5.07 -8.11 12.83
N PHE A 50 -5.26 -7.54 11.65
CA PHE A 50 -6.24 -8.01 10.67
C PHE A 50 -6.00 -9.48 10.31
N VAL A 51 -4.78 -9.84 9.91
CA VAL A 51 -4.44 -11.22 9.52
C VAL A 51 -4.66 -12.20 10.68
N VAL A 52 -4.23 -11.85 11.89
CA VAL A 52 -4.39 -12.73 13.05
C VAL A 52 -5.87 -12.90 13.44
N ILE A 53 -6.64 -11.82 13.47
CA ILE A 53 -8.08 -11.87 13.80
C ILE A 53 -8.81 -12.70 12.75
N THR A 54 -8.60 -12.43 11.46
CA THR A 54 -9.27 -13.19 10.40
C THR A 54 -8.89 -14.67 10.45
N ALA A 55 -7.61 -15.01 10.65
CA ALA A 55 -7.18 -16.41 10.78
C ALA A 55 -7.84 -17.10 11.98
N MET A 56 -7.92 -16.41 13.13
CA MET A 56 -8.60 -16.93 14.32
C MET A 56 -10.11 -17.08 14.11
N SER A 57 -10.77 -16.09 13.51
CA SER A 57 -12.20 -16.16 13.18
C SER A 57 -12.48 -17.33 12.23
N CYS A 58 -11.69 -17.50 11.17
CA CYS A 58 -11.80 -18.64 10.28
C CYS A 58 -11.62 -19.96 11.05
N TRP A 59 -10.55 -20.09 11.85
CA TRP A 59 -10.30 -21.29 12.63
C TRP A 59 -11.48 -21.65 13.54
N ILE A 60 -11.99 -20.68 14.32
CA ILE A 60 -13.11 -20.90 15.24
C ILE A 60 -14.38 -21.28 14.48
N THR A 61 -14.73 -20.57 13.40
CA THR A 61 -15.91 -20.88 12.59
C THR A 61 -15.85 -22.27 11.99
N PHE A 62 -14.72 -22.65 11.38
CA PHE A 62 -14.57 -23.98 10.79
C PHE A 62 -14.49 -25.09 11.84
N ALA A 63 -13.77 -24.89 12.94
CA ALA A 63 -13.69 -25.86 14.03
C ALA A 63 -15.07 -26.11 14.67
N TYR A 64 -15.87 -25.05 14.87
CA TYR A 64 -17.23 -25.15 15.37
C TYR A 64 -18.17 -25.85 14.38
N LYS A 65 -18.04 -25.57 13.08
CA LYS A 65 -18.88 -26.18 12.04
C LYS A 65 -18.51 -27.64 11.74
N LEU A 66 -17.24 -28.01 11.86
CA LEU A 66 -16.73 -29.37 11.58
C LEU A 66 -16.81 -30.33 12.78
N GLN A 67 -17.26 -29.87 13.95
CA GLN A 67 -17.29 -30.71 15.15
C GLN A 67 -18.28 -31.89 14.99
N THR A 68 -17.82 -33.10 15.29
CA THR A 68 -18.67 -34.32 15.35
C THR A 68 -19.21 -34.57 16.75
N TYR A 69 -18.47 -34.13 17.76
CA TYR A 69 -18.82 -34.20 19.19
C TYR A 69 -18.68 -32.79 19.78
N PRO A 70 -19.46 -32.43 20.82
CA PRO A 70 -19.52 -31.07 21.35
C PRO A 70 -18.29 -30.74 22.22
N PHE A 71 -17.10 -30.71 21.61
CA PHE A 71 -15.85 -30.32 22.25
C PHE A 71 -15.58 -28.82 22.14
N TYR A 72 -16.11 -28.16 21.11
CA TYR A 72 -15.89 -26.73 20.88
C TYR A 72 -17.07 -25.92 21.37
N SER A 73 -16.86 -25.20 22.48
CA SER A 73 -17.80 -24.19 22.96
C SER A 73 -17.75 -22.96 22.06
N ILE A 74 -18.89 -22.29 21.95
CA ILE A 74 -18.96 -20.90 21.48
C ILE A 74 -18.04 -20.04 22.37
N LEU A 75 -17.49 -19.00 21.77
CA LEU A 75 -16.56 -18.07 22.39
C LEU A 75 -17.18 -17.46 23.66
N ASN A 76 -16.41 -17.32 24.74
CA ASN A 76 -16.89 -16.69 25.97
C ASN A 76 -17.11 -15.18 25.76
N ASP A 77 -18.01 -14.55 26.53
CA ASP A 77 -18.34 -13.12 26.41
C ASP A 77 -17.08 -12.23 26.48
N ASP A 78 -16.16 -12.53 27.41
CA ASP A 78 -14.89 -11.79 27.55
C ASP A 78 -13.99 -11.92 26.31
N GLN A 79 -13.98 -13.10 25.69
CA GLN A 79 -13.17 -13.38 24.51
C GLN A 79 -13.76 -12.72 23.26
N GLU A 80 -15.09 -12.71 23.13
CA GLU A 80 -15.80 -11.98 22.07
C GLU A 80 -15.51 -10.48 22.15
N TRP A 81 -15.64 -9.89 23.34
CA TRP A 81 -15.33 -8.48 23.55
C TRP A 81 -13.88 -8.16 23.21
N THR A 82 -12.95 -9.03 23.60
CA THR A 82 -11.53 -8.89 23.24
C THR A 82 -11.34 -8.91 21.72
N MET A 83 -11.98 -9.84 21.01
CA MET A 83 -11.91 -9.91 19.54
C MET A 83 -12.50 -8.67 18.88
N MET A 84 -13.64 -8.17 19.38
CA MET A 84 -14.30 -6.95 18.90
C MET A 84 -13.41 -5.71 19.11
N ALA A 85 -12.80 -5.58 20.29
CA ALA A 85 -11.90 -4.47 20.60
C ALA A 85 -10.70 -4.43 19.64
N TYR A 86 -10.08 -5.59 19.36
CA TYR A 86 -8.98 -5.66 18.39
C TYR A 86 -9.45 -5.33 16.96
N LEU A 87 -10.66 -5.71 16.56
CA LEU A 87 -11.22 -5.37 15.25
C LEU A 87 -11.40 -3.84 15.13
N ILE A 88 -11.99 -3.20 16.15
CA ILE A 88 -12.19 -1.74 16.17
C ILE A 88 -10.84 -1.01 16.10
N VAL A 89 -9.86 -1.42 16.90
CA VAL A 89 -8.51 -0.84 16.87
C VAL A 89 -7.85 -1.03 15.50
N THR A 90 -7.99 -2.22 14.91
CA THR A 90 -7.47 -2.53 13.56
C THR A 90 -8.07 -1.61 12.50
N LEU A 91 -9.40 -1.42 12.54
CA LEU A 91 -10.10 -0.53 11.61
C LEU A 91 -9.59 0.90 11.71
N PHE A 92 -9.44 1.41 12.94
CA PHE A 92 -8.96 2.77 13.18
C PHE A 92 -7.50 2.97 12.72
N LEU A 93 -6.60 2.04 13.07
CA LEU A 93 -5.20 2.09 12.63
C LEU A 93 -5.09 1.99 11.10
N LYS A 94 -5.91 1.14 10.46
CA LYS A 94 -5.92 0.99 9.01
C LYS A 94 -6.44 2.25 8.32
N PHE A 95 -7.45 2.91 8.89
CA PHE A 95 -7.95 4.18 8.39
C PHE A 95 -6.86 5.26 8.38
N ILE A 96 -6.11 5.40 9.48
CA ILE A 96 -4.95 6.31 9.55
C ILE A 96 -3.91 5.95 8.46
N SER A 97 -3.60 4.66 8.30
CA SER A 97 -2.67 4.19 7.28
C SER A 97 -3.12 4.49 5.85
N LEU A 98 -4.43 4.40 5.57
CA LEU A 98 -4.99 4.74 4.26
C LEU A 98 -4.85 6.23 3.98
N ILE A 99 -5.16 7.09 4.96
CA ILE A 99 -4.97 8.55 4.84
C ILE A 99 -3.49 8.86 4.58
N HIS A 100 -2.57 8.30 5.36
CA HIS A 100 -1.12 8.50 5.18
C HIS A 100 -0.66 8.12 3.77
N THR A 101 -1.10 6.96 3.26
CA THR A 101 -0.77 6.51 1.90
C THR A 101 -1.37 7.42 0.83
N THR A 102 -2.60 7.90 1.06
CA THR A 102 -3.31 8.80 0.13
C THR A 102 -2.61 10.14 0.04
N ILE A 103 -2.23 10.72 1.17
CA ILE A 103 -1.46 11.97 1.23
C ILE A 103 -0.12 11.79 0.53
N HIS A 104 0.59 10.69 0.78
CA HIS A 104 1.87 10.43 0.11
C HIS A 104 1.71 10.30 -1.42
N MET A 105 0.60 9.73 -1.89
CA MET A 105 0.30 9.63 -3.33
C MET A 105 0.01 11.00 -3.94
N ILE A 106 -0.74 11.86 -3.24
CA ILE A 106 -1.12 13.19 -3.72
C ILE A 106 0.09 14.14 -3.71
N LEU A 107 0.96 14.05 -2.70
CA LEU A 107 2.12 14.93 -2.53
C LEU A 107 3.36 14.46 -3.30
N GLN A 108 3.27 13.39 -4.08
CA GLN A 108 4.43 12.89 -4.81
C GLN A 108 4.77 13.84 -5.97
N GLU A 109 5.90 14.54 -5.83
CA GLU A 109 6.45 15.38 -6.89
C GLU A 109 7.15 14.51 -7.94
N ILE A 110 6.80 14.73 -9.21
CA ILE A 110 7.31 13.96 -10.33
C ILE A 110 8.10 14.92 -11.22
N PHE A 111 9.35 14.59 -11.46
CA PHE A 111 10.25 15.36 -12.29
C PHE A 111 10.65 14.56 -13.54
N PHE A 112 10.36 15.12 -14.71
CA PHE A 112 10.75 14.52 -15.98
C PHE A 112 12.12 15.05 -16.44
N ILE A 113 13.06 14.12 -16.60
CA ILE A 113 14.37 14.39 -17.20
C ILE A 113 14.26 14.13 -18.70
N ASP A 114 14.60 15.15 -19.49
CA ASP A 114 14.84 14.98 -20.92
C ASP A 114 16.35 14.87 -21.12
N TRP A 115 16.77 13.83 -21.84
CA TRP A 115 18.18 13.54 -22.11
C TRP A 115 18.66 14.17 -23.42
N GLU A 116 17.86 15.03 -24.05
CA GLU A 116 18.28 15.80 -25.22
C GLU A 116 19.40 16.78 -24.88
N ARG A 117 20.48 16.71 -25.65
CA ARG A 117 21.60 17.65 -25.58
C ARG A 117 21.29 18.88 -26.42
N SER A 118 21.63 20.08 -25.92
CA SER A 118 21.57 21.30 -26.72
C SER A 118 22.38 21.12 -28.01
N GLN A 119 21.76 21.46 -29.14
CA GLN A 119 22.45 21.45 -30.41
C GLN A 119 23.32 22.70 -30.50
N ILE A 120 24.54 22.48 -30.94
CA ILE A 120 25.54 23.53 -31.09
C ILE A 120 25.55 23.89 -32.57
N ILE A 121 25.13 25.12 -32.89
CA ILE A 121 25.37 25.66 -34.22
C ILE A 121 26.81 26.17 -34.24
N GLU A 122 27.66 25.54 -35.04
CA GLU A 122 28.94 26.14 -35.44
C GLU A 122 28.67 27.03 -36.65
N ASP A 123 28.95 28.33 -36.52
CA ASP A 123 28.91 29.25 -37.66
C ASP A 123 29.94 28.76 -38.69
N ASN A 124 29.44 28.32 -39.85
CA ASN A 124 30.19 27.70 -40.96
C ASN A 124 31.20 28.63 -41.66
N GLN A 125 31.72 29.66 -40.98
CA GLN A 125 32.70 30.58 -41.55
C GLN A 125 34.15 30.26 -41.20
N GLN A 126 34.45 29.38 -40.24
CA GLN A 126 35.84 29.02 -39.93
C GLN A 126 35.97 27.53 -39.58
N MET A 127 36.44 26.72 -40.54
CA MET A 127 37.06 25.42 -40.26
C MET A 127 38.26 25.65 -39.34
N GLN A 128 38.12 25.32 -38.05
CA GLN A 128 39.22 25.27 -37.09
C GLN A 128 39.18 23.91 -36.37
N PRO A 129 40.34 23.36 -35.96
CA PRO A 129 40.49 21.96 -35.58
C PRO A 129 39.86 21.64 -34.22
N ILE A 130 39.70 20.34 -33.96
CA ILE A 130 39.11 19.69 -32.78
C ILE A 130 40.01 19.87 -31.53
N SER A 131 40.25 21.11 -31.12
CA SER A 131 40.89 21.41 -29.84
C SER A 131 39.83 21.66 -28.78
N ARG A 132 40.03 21.01 -27.62
CA ARG A 132 39.16 20.87 -26.47
C ARG A 132 38.98 22.15 -25.63
N ASP A 133 39.22 23.32 -26.22
CA ASP A 133 39.14 24.58 -25.52
C ASP A 133 37.74 25.18 -25.68
N VAL A 134 37.13 25.46 -24.53
CA VAL A 134 35.79 26.04 -24.38
C VAL A 134 35.80 27.45 -24.98
N GLN A 135 35.48 27.58 -26.27
CA GLN A 135 35.23 28.87 -26.89
C GLN A 135 33.99 29.51 -26.26
N LYS A 136 34.18 30.75 -25.79
CA LYS A 136 33.22 31.54 -25.01
C LYS A 136 32.00 32.02 -25.82
N ASP A 137 32.02 31.87 -27.15
CA ASP A 137 31.02 32.37 -28.10
C ASP A 137 30.20 31.29 -28.81
N ARG A 138 30.10 30.08 -28.23
CA ARG A 138 29.19 29.05 -28.76
C ARG A 138 27.74 29.42 -28.49
N LYS A 139 26.97 29.68 -29.55
CA LYS A 139 25.52 29.84 -29.46
C LYS A 139 24.85 28.47 -29.39
N GLU A 140 24.43 28.07 -28.20
CA GLU A 140 23.63 26.87 -28.02
C GLU A 140 22.17 27.16 -28.40
N LEU A 141 21.57 26.28 -29.21
CA LEU A 141 20.14 26.32 -29.45
C LEU A 141 19.41 25.77 -28.22
N PRO A 142 18.35 26.45 -27.75
CA PRO A 142 17.54 25.93 -26.67
C PRO A 142 16.84 24.64 -27.13
N VAL A 143 16.92 23.62 -26.28
CA VAL A 143 16.26 22.33 -26.46
C VAL A 143 14.74 22.53 -26.43
N VAL A 144 14.02 21.94 -27.41
CA VAL A 144 12.56 22.07 -27.50
C VAL A 144 11.90 21.19 -26.43
N VAL A 145 11.06 21.78 -25.59
CA VAL A 145 10.50 21.12 -24.38
C VAL A 145 9.35 20.12 -24.67
N TRP A 146 8.96 19.95 -25.93
CA TRP A 146 7.75 19.21 -26.31
C TRP A 146 7.70 17.76 -25.81
N ARG A 147 8.83 17.05 -25.73
CA ARG A 147 8.88 15.67 -25.21
C ARG A 147 8.51 15.58 -23.73
N LYS A 148 8.96 16.54 -22.92
CA LYS A 148 8.57 16.61 -21.51
C LYS A 148 7.07 16.85 -21.37
N TYR A 149 6.50 17.73 -22.21
CA TYR A 149 5.07 17.99 -22.21
C TYR A 149 4.25 16.76 -22.63
N LEU A 150 4.69 16.05 -23.67
CA LEU A 150 4.04 14.82 -24.12
C LEU A 150 4.03 13.78 -23.00
N VAL A 151 5.19 13.50 -22.39
CA VAL A 151 5.29 12.52 -21.30
C VAL A 151 4.48 12.95 -20.08
N ALA A 152 4.50 14.24 -19.73
CA ALA A 152 3.70 14.75 -18.61
C ALA A 152 2.18 14.61 -18.86
N ASN A 153 1.74 14.82 -20.10
CA ASN A 153 0.34 14.65 -20.50
C ASN A 153 -0.09 13.18 -20.37
N GLU A 154 0.68 12.26 -20.94
CA GLU A 154 0.41 10.81 -20.85
C GLU A 154 0.46 10.31 -19.40
N TRP A 155 1.39 10.83 -18.60
CA TRP A 155 1.48 10.48 -17.18
C TRP A 155 0.25 10.94 -16.39
N ALA A 156 -0.26 12.15 -16.67
CA ALA A 156 -1.48 12.64 -16.05
C ALA A 156 -2.69 11.78 -16.42
N GLU A 157 -2.77 11.32 -17.66
CA GLU A 157 -3.81 10.39 -18.12
C GLU A 157 -3.72 9.06 -17.37
N LEU A 158 -2.53 8.44 -17.32
CA LEU A 158 -2.31 7.16 -16.63
C LEU A 158 -2.58 7.21 -15.13
N THR A 159 -2.35 8.36 -14.48
CA THR A 159 -2.61 8.51 -13.03
C THR A 159 -4.11 8.45 -12.71
N CYS A 160 -4.97 8.81 -13.66
CA CYS A 160 -6.42 8.76 -13.52
C CYS A 160 -7.03 7.41 -13.95
N VAL A 161 -6.30 6.60 -14.71
CA VAL A 161 -6.76 5.29 -15.15
C VAL A 161 -6.74 4.32 -13.98
N ARG A 162 -7.93 3.87 -13.56
CA ARG A 162 -8.05 2.77 -12.61
C ARG A 162 -8.03 1.44 -13.36
N ALA A 163 -7.03 0.61 -13.09
CA ALA A 163 -6.90 -0.72 -13.70
C ALA A 163 -8.07 -1.67 -13.34
N THR A 164 -8.79 -1.40 -12.25
CA THR A 164 -9.91 -2.22 -11.78
C THR A 164 -11.23 -1.47 -11.85
N SER A 165 -12.27 -2.12 -12.40
CA SER A 165 -13.63 -1.60 -12.33
C SER A 165 -14.28 -2.00 -11.00
N VAL A 166 -14.68 -0.99 -10.21
CA VAL A 166 -15.28 -1.21 -8.87
C VAL A 166 -16.53 -2.09 -8.96
N SER A 167 -17.36 -1.88 -9.99
CA SER A 167 -18.56 -2.67 -10.21
C SER A 167 -18.25 -4.15 -10.43
N PHE A 168 -17.22 -4.47 -11.23
CA PHE A 168 -16.81 -5.86 -11.44
C PHE A 168 -16.25 -6.47 -10.16
N GLN A 169 -15.44 -5.72 -9.41
CA GLN A 169 -14.92 -6.17 -8.12
C GLN A 169 -16.04 -6.49 -7.12
N LEU A 170 -17.04 -5.61 -6.98
CA LEU A 170 -18.19 -5.86 -6.11
C LEU A 170 -19.01 -7.07 -6.59
N LEU A 171 -19.22 -7.20 -7.89
CA LEU A 171 -19.92 -8.36 -8.46
C LEU A 171 -19.19 -9.66 -8.15
N VAL A 172 -17.87 -9.71 -8.32
CA VAL A 172 -17.06 -10.90 -7.99
C VAL A 172 -17.15 -11.23 -6.50
N VAL A 173 -17.07 -10.23 -5.61
CA VAL A 173 -17.21 -10.46 -4.16
C VAL A 173 -18.60 -11.02 -3.84
N LEU A 174 -19.68 -10.46 -4.39
CA LEU A 174 -21.03 -10.96 -4.19
C LEU A 174 -21.21 -12.39 -4.70
N LEU A 175 -20.67 -12.70 -5.90
CA LEU A 175 -20.70 -14.05 -6.44
C LEU A 175 -19.94 -15.04 -5.55
N VAL A 176 -18.78 -14.68 -5.01
CA VAL A 176 -18.02 -15.53 -4.09
C VAL A 176 -18.81 -15.77 -2.80
N LEU A 177 -19.40 -14.71 -2.22
CA LEU A 177 -20.20 -14.84 -1.00
C LEU A 177 -21.43 -15.74 -1.21
N GLU A 178 -22.10 -15.62 -2.35
CA GLU A 178 -23.24 -16.46 -2.70
C GLU A 178 -22.83 -17.90 -3.03
N ALA A 179 -21.75 -18.10 -3.80
CA ALA A 179 -21.27 -19.43 -4.19
C ALA A 179 -20.86 -20.29 -3.00
N PHE A 180 -20.31 -19.68 -1.95
CA PHE A 180 -19.99 -20.38 -0.69
C PHE A 180 -21.15 -20.38 0.32
N HIS A 181 -22.31 -19.80 -0.04
CA HIS A 181 -23.44 -19.58 0.85
C HIS A 181 -22.98 -18.99 2.20
N PHE A 182 -22.15 -17.96 2.16
CA PHE A 182 -21.42 -17.44 3.33
C PHE A 182 -22.35 -17.03 4.48
N MET A 183 -23.59 -16.62 4.18
CA MET A 183 -24.62 -16.37 5.20
C MET A 183 -24.91 -17.60 6.08
N LYS A 184 -24.82 -18.83 5.57
CA LYS A 184 -25.04 -20.04 6.37
C LYS A 184 -23.99 -20.21 7.49
N PHE A 185 -22.86 -19.53 7.40
CA PHE A 185 -21.80 -19.62 8.41
C PHE A 185 -22.14 -18.83 9.67
N SER A 186 -23.05 -17.84 9.62
CA SER A 186 -23.48 -17.09 10.81
C SER A 186 -24.51 -17.85 11.67
N ILE A 187 -25.11 -18.92 11.14
CA ILE A 187 -26.09 -19.73 11.87
C ILE A 187 -25.36 -20.50 12.98
N VAL A 188 -25.83 -20.36 14.22
CA VAL A 188 -25.27 -21.01 15.42
C VAL A 188 -25.71 -22.48 15.48
N GLN A 189 -25.28 -23.27 14.50
CA GLN A 189 -25.52 -24.72 14.42
C GLN A 189 -24.24 -25.45 13.99
N PRO A 190 -23.91 -26.60 14.62
CA PRO A 190 -22.84 -27.46 14.14
C PRO A 190 -23.23 -28.09 12.79
N GLY A 191 -22.23 -28.37 11.95
CA GLY A 191 -22.43 -28.88 10.60
C GLY A 191 -22.65 -27.78 9.54
N PHE A 192 -22.32 -28.13 8.30
CA PHE A 192 -22.60 -27.34 7.10
C PHE A 192 -23.89 -27.77 6.38
N GLY A 193 -24.54 -28.83 6.85
CA GLY A 193 -25.82 -29.28 6.31
C GLY A 193 -26.96 -28.37 6.75
N ASP A 194 -27.97 -28.27 5.91
CA ASP A 194 -29.31 -27.90 6.36
C ASP A 194 -29.75 -29.06 7.28
N GLY A 195 -30.25 -28.81 8.50
CA GLY A 195 -30.52 -29.83 9.52
C GLY A 195 -31.65 -30.83 9.16
N THR A 196 -31.62 -31.42 7.97
CA THR A 196 -32.64 -32.30 7.37
C THR A 196 -32.21 -33.75 7.26
N TYR A 197 -31.29 -34.21 8.11
CA TYR A 197 -31.04 -35.64 8.30
C TYR A 197 -31.09 -36.01 9.79
N VAL A 198 -32.26 -36.55 10.15
CA VAL A 198 -32.61 -37.42 11.30
C VAL A 198 -32.22 -36.94 12.70
#